data_AF-A0A067FNZ1-F1
#
_entry.id   AF-A0A067FNZ1-F1
#
_cell.length_a   1.000
_cell.length_b   1.000
_cell.length_c   1.000
_cell.angle_alpha   90.00
_cell.angle_beta   90.00
_cell.angle_gamma   90.00
#
_symmetry.space_group_name_H-M   'P 1'
#
loop_
_entity.id
_entity.type
_entity.pdbx_description
1 polymer ?
#
loop_
_entity_poly.entity_id
_entity_poly.type
_entity_poly.pdbx_seq_one_letter_code
_entity_poly.pdbx_strand_id
1 'polypeptide(L)'
;FLVASPETHEITDFCSFYTLPSSILGNPNYSTLKAAYSYYNVSTKTPLLQLMNDALIVAKQKDFDVFNALDVMQNESFLKELKFGPGDGKLHYYLYNYRIRQAVLASELGLVLL
;
A
#
# COMPACT_ATOMS: atom_id res chain seq x y z
N PHE A 1 -8.43 5.22 6.49
CA PHE A 1 -9.88 5.20 6.27
C PHE A 1 -10.44 3.99 6.98
N LEU A 2 -11.60 4.13 7.63
CA LEU A 2 -12.25 3.07 8.40
C LEU A 2 -13.53 2.65 7.67
N VAL A 3 -13.84 1.37 7.71
CA VAL A 3 -15.16 0.83 7.34
C VAL A 3 -15.89 0.55 8.65
N ALA A 4 -17.09 1.12 8.78
CA ALA A 4 -17.97 0.91 9.91
C ALA A 4 -19.23 0.17 9.46
N SER A 5 -19.67 -0.79 10.26
CA SER A 5 -20.95 -1.47 10.05
C SER A 5 -22.10 -0.46 10.05
N PRO A 6 -22.99 -0.45 9.04
CA PRO A 6 -24.15 0.43 9.03
C PRO A 6 -25.15 0.15 10.16
N GLU A 7 -25.17 -1.10 10.65
CA GLU A 7 -26.12 -1.56 11.67
C GLU A 7 -25.59 -1.35 13.09
N THR A 8 -24.32 -1.71 13.33
CA THR A 8 -23.72 -1.71 14.68
C THR A 8 -22.80 -0.52 14.94
N HIS A 9 -22.41 0.22 13.90
CA HIS A 9 -21.39 1.27 13.93
C HIS A 9 -19.99 0.81 14.39
N GLU A 10 -19.78 -0.49 14.56
CA GLU A 10 -18.47 -1.05 14.88
C GLU A 10 -17.53 -0.95 13.67
N ILE A 11 -16.25 -0.71 13.95
CA ILE A 11 -15.21 -0.73 12.92
C ILE A 11 -14.92 -2.17 12.53
N THR A 12 -15.02 -2.47 11.24
CA THR A 12 -14.79 -3.81 10.70
C THR A 12 -13.48 -3.87 9.91
N ASP A 13 -13.13 -2.83 9.18
CA ASP A 13 -12.00 -2.83 8.27
C ASP A 13 -11.29 -1.46 8.27
N PHE A 14 -10.05 -1.45 7.81
CA PHE A 14 -9.23 -0.24 7.74
C PHE A 14 -8.26 -0.30 6.57
N CYS A 15 -8.07 0.80 5.86
CA CYS A 15 -7.00 0.96 4.89
C CYS A 15 -6.24 2.28 5.11
N SER A 16 -4.95 2.31 4.78
CA SER A 16 -4.15 3.51 4.92
C SER A 16 -3.05 3.63 3.87
N PHE A 17 -2.66 4.87 3.62
CA PHE A 17 -1.55 5.23 2.75
C PHE A 17 -0.95 6.56 3.19
N TYR A 18 0.32 6.79 2.89
CA TYR A 18 1.02 8.04 3.13
C TYR A 18 1.41 8.72 1.83
N THR A 19 1.67 10.03 1.90
CA THR A 19 2.13 10.83 0.76
C THR A 19 3.64 10.90 0.76
N LEU A 20 4.27 10.58 -0.36
CA LEU A 20 5.69 10.81 -0.57
C LEU A 20 5.87 11.45 -1.95
N PRO A 21 6.00 12.78 -2.03
CA PRO A 21 6.17 13.46 -3.30
C PRO A 21 7.60 13.29 -3.82
N SER A 22 7.74 13.11 -5.14
CA SER A 22 9.03 13.02 -5.81
C SER A 22 9.23 14.21 -6.74
N SER A 23 10.43 14.79 -6.76
CA SER A 23 10.78 15.84 -7.72
C SER A 23 10.94 15.25 -9.12
N ILE A 24 10.31 15.85 -10.12
CA ILE A 24 10.44 15.45 -11.53
C ILE A 24 11.57 16.27 -12.14
N LEU A 25 12.65 15.60 -12.52
CA LEU A 25 13.83 16.25 -13.10
C LEU A 25 13.64 16.49 -14.60
N GLY A 26 13.89 17.71 -15.05
CA GLY A 26 13.97 18.05 -16.48
C GLY A 26 12.66 18.02 -17.25
N ASN A 27 11.50 18.06 -16.58
CA ASN A 27 10.20 18.13 -17.24
C ASN A 27 9.67 19.59 -17.30
N PRO A 28 9.31 20.11 -18.48
CA PRO A 28 8.89 21.52 -18.63
C PRO A 28 7.48 21.81 -18.11
N ASN A 29 6.63 20.78 -17.93
CA ASN A 29 5.22 20.91 -17.59
C ASN A 29 4.91 20.56 -16.13
N TYR A 30 5.71 19.68 -15.52
CA TYR A 30 5.46 19.15 -14.17
C TYR A 30 6.76 19.13 -13.37
N SER A 31 6.70 19.58 -12.11
CA SER A 31 7.87 19.62 -11.20
C SER A 31 7.81 18.56 -10.10
N THR A 32 6.63 18.01 -9.81
CA THR A 32 6.41 17.08 -8.69
C THR A 32 5.47 15.95 -9.13
N LEU A 33 5.79 14.72 -8.72
CA LEU A 33 4.92 13.56 -8.78
C LEU A 33 4.36 13.32 -7.38
N LYS A 34 3.04 13.42 -7.21
CA LYS A 34 2.36 13.17 -5.94
C LYS A 34 1.99 11.70 -5.83
N ALA A 35 2.87 10.90 -5.23
CA ALA A 35 2.68 9.47 -5.05
C ALA A 35 2.05 9.14 -3.68
N ALA A 36 1.08 8.24 -3.69
CA ALA A 36 0.56 7.58 -2.50
C ALA A 36 1.28 6.24 -2.34
N TYR A 37 1.64 5.89 -1.11
CA TYR A 37 2.23 4.59 -0.77
C TYR A 37 1.32 3.86 0.21
N SER A 38 0.86 2.67 -0.18
CA SER A 38 0.09 1.77 0.67
C SER A 38 0.85 1.52 1.97
N TYR A 39 0.14 1.65 3.09
CA TYR A 39 0.69 1.38 4.42
C TYR A 39 0.00 0.14 4.99
N TYR A 40 -0.55 0.21 6.21
CA TYR A 40 -1.27 -0.91 6.79
C TYR A 40 -2.72 -0.98 6.31
N ASN A 41 -3.18 -2.19 6.02
CA ASN A 41 -4.56 -2.48 5.63
C ASN A 41 -5.03 -3.72 6.41
N VAL A 42 -6.22 -3.65 6.99
CA VAL A 42 -6.85 -4.72 7.79
C VAL A 42 -8.24 -4.95 7.22
N SER A 43 -8.47 -6.18 6.75
CA SER A 43 -9.72 -6.62 6.12
C SER A 43 -10.27 -7.79 6.95
N THR A 44 -11.51 -7.67 7.41
CA THR A 44 -12.23 -8.70 8.17
C THR A 44 -13.60 -9.03 7.58
N LYS A 45 -14.37 -8.03 7.13
CA LYS A 45 -15.72 -8.20 6.55
C LYS A 45 -15.73 -7.89 5.05
N THR A 46 -15.01 -6.84 4.64
CA THR A 46 -14.86 -6.48 3.23
C THR A 46 -13.71 -7.26 2.63
N PRO A 47 -13.87 -7.97 1.48
CA PRO A 47 -12.75 -8.63 0.81
C PRO A 47 -11.61 -7.65 0.52
N LEU A 48 -10.36 -8.08 0.77
CA LEU A 48 -9.18 -7.21 0.62
C LEU A 48 -9.09 -6.55 -0.75
N LEU A 49 -9.44 -7.28 -1.82
CA LEU A 49 -9.49 -6.74 -3.19
C LEU A 49 -10.41 -5.51 -3.29
N GLN A 50 -11.61 -5.58 -2.70
CA GLN A 50 -12.55 -4.47 -2.70
C GLN A 50 -12.05 -3.32 -1.84
N LEU A 51 -11.55 -3.61 -0.63
CA LEU A 51 -11.02 -2.59 0.28
C LEU A 51 -9.87 -1.78 -0.36
N MET A 52 -8.99 -2.46 -1.10
CA MET A 52 -7.88 -1.81 -1.79
C MET A 52 -8.34 -1.06 -3.05
N ASN A 53 -9.35 -1.55 -3.76
CA ASN A 53 -9.98 -0.78 -4.84
C ASN A 53 -10.54 0.55 -4.32
N ASP A 54 -11.19 0.54 -3.17
CA ASP A 54 -11.71 1.77 -2.55
C ASP A 54 -10.57 2.70 -2.12
N ALA A 55 -9.45 2.16 -1.63
CA ALA A 55 -8.25 2.96 -1.34
C ALA A 55 -7.70 3.67 -2.59
N LEU A 56 -7.70 3.01 -3.76
CA LEU A 56 -7.30 3.62 -5.04
C LEU A 56 -8.24 4.76 -5.45
N ILE A 57 -9.56 4.56 -5.29
CA ILE A 57 -10.57 5.59 -5.58
C ILE A 57 -10.33 6.81 -4.69
N VAL A 58 -10.13 6.60 -3.39
CA VAL A 58 -9.86 7.67 -2.42
C VAL A 58 -8.56 8.40 -2.73
N ALA A 59 -7.50 7.68 -3.11
CA ALA A 59 -6.26 8.31 -3.55
C ALA A 59 -6.48 9.15 -4.81
N LYS A 60 -7.25 8.66 -5.79
CA LYS A 60 -7.56 9.46 -6.99
C LYS A 60 -8.37 10.72 -6.67
N GLN A 61 -9.35 10.62 -5.77
CA GLN A 61 -10.13 11.77 -5.27
C GLN A 61 -9.28 12.79 -4.50
N LYS A 62 -8.11 12.39 -4.01
CA LYS A 62 -7.12 13.26 -3.35
C LYS A 62 -6.02 13.73 -4.31
N ASP A 63 -6.23 13.59 -5.61
CA ASP A 63 -5.34 14.04 -6.69
C ASP A 63 -3.94 13.41 -6.62
N PHE A 64 -3.83 12.15 -6.18
CA PHE A 64 -2.59 11.40 -6.35
C PHE A 64 -2.43 10.95 -7.81
N ASP A 65 -1.20 10.98 -8.28
CA ASP A 65 -0.83 10.63 -9.66
C ASP A 65 -0.64 9.12 -9.81
N VAL A 66 -0.16 8.47 -8.76
CA VAL A 66 0.17 7.04 -8.71
C VAL A 66 -0.03 6.50 -7.30
N PHE A 67 -0.37 5.21 -7.22
CA PHE A 67 -0.48 4.48 -5.96
C PHE A 67 0.50 3.31 -5.96
N ASN A 68 1.47 3.35 -5.06
CA ASN A 68 2.50 2.34 -4.90
C ASN A 68 2.14 1.39 -3.77
N ALA A 69 2.48 0.11 -3.91
CA ALA A 69 2.32 -0.89 -2.87
C ALA A 69 3.49 -1.88 -2.94
N LEU A 70 3.92 -2.37 -1.77
CA LEU A 70 4.86 -3.47 -1.66
C LEU A 70 4.13 -4.81 -1.75
N ASP A 71 4.83 -5.86 -2.15
CA ASP A 71 4.37 -7.26 -2.17
C ASP A 71 4.41 -7.95 -0.80
N VAL A 72 4.47 -7.17 0.29
CA VAL A 72 4.47 -7.68 1.65
C VAL A 72 3.06 -8.05 2.15
N MET A 73 2.98 -8.81 3.24
CA MET A 73 1.71 -9.26 3.83
C MET A 73 0.81 -9.98 2.80
N GLN A 74 -0.49 -9.68 2.77
CA GLN A 74 -1.44 -10.25 1.81
C GLN A 74 -1.56 -9.41 0.54
N ASN A 75 -0.67 -8.45 0.29
CA ASN A 75 -0.87 -7.48 -0.80
C ASN A 75 -0.87 -8.13 -2.19
N GLU A 76 -0.06 -9.17 -2.38
CA GLU A 76 0.06 -9.87 -3.66
C GLU A 76 -1.30 -10.34 -4.20
N SER A 77 -2.27 -10.66 -3.33
CA SER A 77 -3.58 -11.15 -3.73
C SER A 77 -4.41 -10.14 -4.53
N PHE A 78 -4.15 -8.83 -4.39
CA PHE A 78 -4.89 -7.79 -5.12
C PHE A 78 -4.09 -7.13 -6.24
N LEU A 79 -2.76 -7.24 -6.26
CA LEU A 79 -1.90 -6.48 -7.17
C LEU A 79 -2.28 -6.70 -8.64
N LYS A 80 -2.39 -7.96 -9.07
CA LYS A 80 -2.70 -8.30 -10.46
C LYS A 80 -4.11 -7.83 -10.87
N GLU A 81 -5.11 -8.11 -10.04
CA GLU A 81 -6.52 -7.78 -10.32
C GLU A 81 -6.75 -6.27 -10.36
N LEU A 82 -6.05 -5.50 -9.52
CA LEU A 82 -6.09 -4.03 -9.51
C LEU A 82 -5.05 -3.39 -10.45
N LYS A 83 -4.47 -4.16 -11.37
CA LYS A 83 -3.57 -3.68 -12.45
C LYS A 83 -2.30 -2.99 -11.95
N PHE A 84 -1.79 -3.37 -10.79
CA PHE A 84 -0.44 -2.98 -10.37
C PHE A 84 0.59 -3.62 -11.32
N GLY A 85 1.56 -2.81 -11.72
CA GLY A 85 2.74 -3.27 -12.46
C GLY A 85 3.96 -3.34 -11.54
N PRO A 86 4.86 -4.32 -11.74
CA PRO A 86 6.12 -4.34 -10.99
C PRO A 86 6.97 -3.12 -11.35
N GLY A 87 7.52 -2.47 -10.32
CA GLY A 87 8.54 -1.43 -10.49
C GLY A 87 9.93 -2.03 -10.75
N ASP A 88 10.91 -1.15 -10.93
CA ASP A 88 12.34 -1.50 -11.06
C ASP A 88 13.09 -1.57 -9.72
N GLY A 89 12.55 -0.90 -8.69
CA GLY A 89 13.08 -0.90 -7.33
C GLY A 89 12.80 -2.19 -6.55
N LYS A 90 13.75 -2.58 -5.69
CA LYS A 90 13.59 -3.62 -4.68
C LYS A 90 13.85 -3.06 -3.29
N LEU A 91 12.95 -3.33 -2.35
CA LEU A 91 13.13 -2.99 -0.95
C LEU A 91 13.60 -4.21 -0.18
N HIS A 92 14.78 -4.11 0.45
CA HIS A 92 15.38 -5.20 1.22
C HIS A 92 15.32 -4.90 2.72
N TYR A 93 14.91 -5.89 3.50
CA TYR A 93 14.77 -5.79 4.95
C TYR A 93 15.99 -6.41 5.63
N TYR A 94 16.58 -5.68 6.58
CA TYR A 94 17.76 -6.09 7.32
C TYR A 94 17.51 -5.97 8.82
N LEU A 95 18.12 -6.87 9.59
CA LEU A 95 18.17 -6.79 11.04
C LEU A 95 19.62 -6.60 11.47
N TYR A 96 19.85 -5.68 12.40
CA TYR A 96 21.15 -5.49 13.02
C TYR A 96 21.27 -6.37 14.28
N ASN A 97 22.38 -7.09 14.41
CA ASN A 97 22.67 -7.96 15.56
C ASN A 97 21.57 -8.99 15.88
N TYR A 98 20.85 -9.47 14.86
CA TYR A 98 19.81 -10.49 15.02
C TYR A 98 19.88 -11.52 13.90
N ARG A 99 19.84 -12.81 14.28
CA ARG A 99 19.91 -13.94 13.33
C ARG A 99 18.54 -14.57 13.16
N ILE A 100 18.09 -14.67 11.91
CA ILE A 100 16.92 -15.47 11.52
C ILE A 100 17.36 -16.90 11.20
N ARG A 101 16.54 -17.90 11.60
CA ARG A 101 16.84 -19.33 11.35
C ARG A 101 16.31 -19.82 10.01
N GLN A 102 15.26 -19.18 9.50
CA GLN A 102 14.60 -19.51 8.25
C GLN A 102 14.47 -18.23 7.43
N ALA A 103 14.47 -18.37 6.11
CA ALA A 103 14.16 -17.25 5.22
C ALA A 103 12.72 -16.80 5.48
N VAL A 104 12.50 -15.48 5.41
CA VAL A 104 11.18 -14.86 5.57
C VAL A 104 10.71 -14.45 4.18
N LEU A 105 9.53 -14.91 3.77
CA LEU A 105 8.90 -14.51 2.51
C LEU A 105 8.35 -13.08 2.64
N ALA A 106 8.19 -12.38 1.50
CA ALA A 106 7.60 -11.04 1.50
C ALA A 106 6.22 -11.04 2.19
N SER A 107 5.41 -12.07 1.94
CA SER A 107 4.08 -12.23 2.53
C SER A 107 4.07 -12.45 4.05
N GLU A 108 5.22 -12.80 4.63
CA GLU A 108 5.40 -12.96 6.08
C GLU A 108 5.94 -11.67 6.74
N LEU A 109 6.31 -10.65 5.96
CA LEU A 109 6.73 -9.35 6.47
C LEU A 109 5.53 -8.50 6.89
N GLY A 110 5.44 -8.23 8.19
CA GLY A 110 4.43 -7.34 8.78
C GLY A 110 4.89 -5.89 8.99
N LEU A 111 6.02 -5.48 8.42
CA LEU A 111 6.60 -4.15 8.60
C LEU A 111 6.61 -3.39 7.27
N VAL A 112 6.00 -2.21 7.24
CA VAL A 112 6.17 -1.26 6.12
C VAL A 112 7.15 -0.17 6.57
N LEU A 113 8.27 -0.06 5.86
CA LEU A 113 9.27 0.98 6.11
C LEU A 113 8.86 2.28 5.39
N LEU A 114 9.12 3.42 6.03
CA LEU A 114 8.89 4.75 5.47
C LEU A 114 10.08 5.23 4.65
#